data_AF-A0AAD7LMP1-F1
#
_entry.id   AF-A0AAD7LMP1-F1
#
_cell.length_a   1.000
_cell.length_b   1.000
_cell.length_c   1.000
_cell.angle_alpha   90.00
_cell.angle_beta   90.00
_cell.angle_gamma   90.00
#
_symmetry.space_group_name_H-M   'P 1'
#
loop_
_entity.id
_entity.type
_entity.pdbx_description
1 polymer ?
#
loop_
_entity_poly.entity_id
_entity_poly.type
_entity_poly.pdbx_seq_one_letter_code
_entity_poly.pdbx_strand_id
1 'polypeptide(L)'
;MSDISNEATNISHIVFGLGGSLNTWRDRSHYSKLWWDENTTRGFLWLDGKPDIDILRAEEASVPYRISEEWTRFKYLSSQPAVRIARIVHESFKLGLPNVRWFVMGDDDTMFFTENLVSVLAKYDHNEMYYIGANSESVEQNVAHGYEMAFGGGGFAVSYPLAEKLVQILDDCLYRYYYFYGSDQRIWACVSEFDIRGNSYGLLAAHPLAPLLSLHHLDYLDPMFPNQTQIDSLKSLMGAYRVDPSRILQQSFCYDRSRRWSISVSWGYTIQIYTTIQMPKDLQIPLQTFRTWGSWSDGPFTFNTRTITSDPCEEPIIYFLDQVEEVGKSGSLTSYKKFVAEDAKNCKPTVEIESIVVSAMKMDPENFSKAPRRQCCDIMDRGRLKNESLRIRIRKCRPKETITM
;
A
#
# COMPACT_ATOMS: atom_id res chain seq x y z
N MET A 1 -3.84 -22.50 24.19
CA MET A 1 -2.44 -22.91 24.00
C MET A 1 -1.62 -21.65 23.90
N SER A 2 -0.56 -21.60 24.70
CA SER A 2 0.20 -20.45 25.18
C SER A 2 0.98 -19.67 24.10
N ASP A 3 0.88 -18.35 24.17
CA ASP A 3 1.97 -17.35 24.01
C ASP A 3 3.00 -17.65 22.90
N ILE A 4 2.71 -17.24 21.66
CA ILE A 4 3.71 -17.23 20.58
C ILE A 4 4.48 -15.90 20.68
N SER A 5 5.71 -16.08 21.14
CA SER A 5 6.67 -15.15 21.71
C SER A 5 6.86 -13.79 21.02
N ASN A 6 6.98 -12.78 21.90
CA ASN A 6 7.60 -11.46 21.71
C ASN A 6 9.13 -11.54 21.40
N GLU A 7 9.59 -12.67 20.83
CA GLU A 7 11.00 -12.94 20.55
C GLU A 7 11.41 -12.29 19.22
N ALA A 8 12.56 -11.62 19.20
CA ALA A 8 13.09 -11.00 17.99
C ALA A 8 13.34 -12.03 16.87
N THR A 9 13.15 -11.62 15.62
CA THR A 9 13.46 -12.47 14.45
C THR A 9 14.94 -12.86 14.49
N ASN A 10 15.21 -14.15 14.29
CA ASN A 10 16.55 -14.74 14.20
C ASN A 10 16.61 -15.67 12.96
N ILE A 11 17.80 -16.22 12.65
CA ILE A 11 18.01 -17.02 11.43
C ILE A 11 17.07 -18.23 11.30
N SER A 12 16.66 -18.85 12.41
CA SER A 12 15.78 -20.03 12.40
C SER A 12 14.35 -19.74 11.89
N HIS A 13 13.97 -18.46 11.88
CA HIS A 13 12.68 -17.98 11.40
C HIS A 13 12.66 -17.68 9.89
N ILE A 14 13.80 -17.75 9.20
CA ILE A 14 13.95 -17.40 7.79
C ILE A 14 14.07 -18.69 6.98
N VAL A 15 13.29 -18.82 5.91
CA VAL A 15 13.41 -19.91 4.93
C VAL A 15 13.95 -19.34 3.62
N PHE A 16 15.12 -19.82 3.20
CA PHE A 16 15.71 -19.44 1.93
C PHE A 16 15.15 -20.30 0.77
N GLY A 17 14.73 -19.66 -0.31
CA GLY A 17 14.34 -20.29 -1.57
C GLY A 17 15.27 -19.84 -2.68
N LEU A 18 16.23 -20.68 -3.05
CA LEU A 18 17.22 -20.36 -4.09
C LEU A 18 16.77 -20.91 -5.44
N GLY A 19 16.65 -20.06 -6.45
CA GLY A 19 16.32 -20.45 -7.82
C GLY A 19 17.57 -20.94 -8.56
N GLY A 20 17.65 -22.23 -8.87
CA GLY A 20 18.75 -22.79 -9.67
C GLY A 20 18.28 -23.68 -10.82
N SER A 21 19.18 -24.03 -11.72
CA SER A 21 18.93 -25.01 -12.78
C SER A 21 19.99 -26.10 -12.77
N LEU A 22 19.66 -27.30 -13.25
CA LEU A 22 20.64 -28.38 -13.39
C LEU A 22 21.82 -27.99 -14.29
N ASN A 23 21.58 -27.12 -15.27
CA ASN A 23 22.61 -26.67 -16.21
C ASN A 23 23.59 -25.67 -15.58
N THR A 24 23.16 -24.88 -14.60
CA THR A 24 23.98 -23.82 -13.99
C THR A 24 24.51 -24.19 -12.62
N TRP A 25 23.82 -25.07 -11.89
CA TRP A 25 24.11 -25.35 -10.50
C TRP A 25 25.52 -25.87 -10.28
N ARG A 26 26.00 -26.78 -11.16
CA ARG A 26 27.36 -27.34 -11.06
C ARG A 26 28.44 -26.26 -11.02
N ASP A 27 28.26 -25.19 -11.77
CA ASP A 27 29.24 -24.11 -11.89
C ASP A 27 28.98 -22.95 -10.94
N ARG A 28 27.89 -22.98 -10.16
CA ARG A 28 27.47 -21.88 -9.27
C ARG A 28 27.33 -22.29 -7.81
N SER A 29 27.28 -23.59 -7.51
CA SER A 29 27.09 -24.12 -6.16
C SER A 29 28.15 -23.62 -5.18
N HIS A 30 29.36 -23.28 -5.67
CA HIS A 30 30.44 -22.74 -4.86
C HIS A 30 30.09 -21.40 -4.20
N TYR A 31 29.20 -20.59 -4.77
CA TYR A 31 28.75 -19.34 -4.12
C TYR A 31 27.91 -19.64 -2.87
N SER A 32 26.92 -20.52 -3.00
CA SER A 32 26.05 -20.90 -1.89
C SER A 32 26.82 -21.59 -0.75
N LYS A 33 27.84 -22.40 -1.09
CA LYS A 33 28.73 -23.06 -0.10
C LYS A 33 29.48 -22.08 0.82
N LEU A 34 29.71 -20.82 0.38
CA LEU A 34 30.46 -19.85 1.16
C LEU A 34 29.67 -19.23 2.31
N TRP A 35 28.34 -19.20 2.21
CA TRP A 35 27.49 -18.51 3.19
C TRP A 35 26.46 -19.43 3.85
N TRP A 36 26.13 -20.57 3.23
CA TRP A 36 25.20 -21.54 3.80
C TRP A 36 25.83 -22.28 4.97
N ASP A 37 25.14 -22.29 6.11
CA ASP A 37 25.52 -23.06 7.31
C ASP A 37 24.48 -24.16 7.55
N GLU A 38 24.90 -25.41 7.38
CA GLU A 38 24.06 -26.60 7.52
C GLU A 38 23.40 -26.75 8.90
N ASN A 39 23.99 -26.15 9.94
CA ASN A 39 23.49 -26.27 11.31
C ASN A 39 22.47 -25.17 11.67
N THR A 40 22.52 -24.01 11.01
CA THR A 40 21.75 -22.82 11.41
C THR A 40 20.81 -22.30 10.34
N THR A 41 21.17 -22.41 9.06
CA THR A 41 20.32 -21.98 7.94
C THR A 41 19.32 -23.06 7.56
N ARG A 42 18.19 -22.65 6.99
CA ARG A 42 17.14 -23.55 6.53
C ARG A 42 16.52 -23.04 5.23
N GLY A 43 16.12 -23.95 4.36
CA GLY A 43 15.65 -23.59 3.03
C GLY A 43 16.06 -24.63 2.01
N PHE A 44 15.83 -24.30 0.74
CA PHE A 44 16.08 -25.21 -0.36
C PHE A 44 16.58 -24.50 -1.60
N LEU A 45 17.48 -25.17 -2.31
CA LEU A 45 17.70 -24.95 -3.73
C LEU A 45 16.58 -25.61 -4.54
N TRP A 46 15.90 -24.83 -5.38
CA TRP A 46 14.81 -25.31 -6.23
C TRP A 46 15.31 -25.50 -7.66
N LEU A 47 15.36 -26.76 -8.09
CA LEU A 47 15.85 -27.19 -9.39
C LEU A 47 14.72 -27.47 -10.38
N ASP A 48 15.05 -27.37 -11.67
CA ASP A 48 14.18 -27.68 -12.81
C ASP A 48 14.14 -29.19 -13.16
N GLY A 49 14.87 -30.03 -12.44
CA GLY A 49 14.86 -31.47 -12.62
C GLY A 49 15.60 -32.21 -11.52
N LYS A 50 15.60 -33.54 -11.62
CA LYS A 50 16.37 -34.41 -10.70
C LYS A 50 17.84 -34.39 -11.11
N PRO A 51 18.77 -34.02 -10.20
CA PRO A 51 20.20 -34.05 -10.51
C PRO A 51 20.71 -35.50 -10.64
N ASP A 52 21.67 -35.72 -11.53
CA ASP A 52 22.38 -36.98 -11.64
C ASP A 52 23.21 -37.25 -10.37
N ILE A 53 23.41 -38.53 -10.05
CA ILE A 53 24.16 -38.97 -8.86
C ILE A 53 25.57 -38.37 -8.83
N ASP A 54 26.18 -38.11 -10.00
CA ASP A 54 27.51 -37.52 -10.08
C ASP A 54 27.51 -36.01 -9.79
N ILE A 55 26.40 -35.30 -10.05
CA ILE A 55 26.22 -33.90 -9.62
C ILE A 55 26.03 -33.82 -8.10
N LEU A 56 25.39 -34.84 -7.51
CA LEU A 56 25.21 -35.00 -6.06
C LEU A 56 26.48 -35.50 -5.34
N ARG A 57 27.40 -36.15 -6.06
CA ARG A 57 28.64 -36.75 -5.51
C ARG A 57 29.89 -35.92 -5.73
N ALA A 58 29.95 -35.14 -6.82
CA ALA A 58 31.07 -34.24 -7.06
C ALA A 58 31.12 -33.09 -6.05
N GLU A 59 30.02 -32.88 -5.32
CA GLU A 59 29.82 -31.78 -4.40
C GLU A 59 29.02 -32.29 -3.22
N GLU A 60 29.63 -32.37 -2.04
CA GLU A 60 28.91 -32.45 -0.76
C GLU A 60 27.92 -31.29 -0.74
N ALA A 61 26.65 -31.55 -1.08
CA ALA A 61 25.65 -30.53 -1.33
C ALA A 61 25.26 -29.88 -0.01
N SER A 62 25.91 -28.77 0.35
CA SER A 62 25.66 -28.09 1.62
C SER A 62 24.25 -27.53 1.74
N VAL A 63 23.63 -27.17 0.61
CA VAL A 63 22.25 -26.69 0.56
C VAL A 63 21.30 -27.85 0.21
N PRO A 64 20.29 -28.15 1.06
CA PRO A 64 19.24 -29.09 0.70
C PRO A 64 18.52 -28.67 -0.59
N TYR A 65 18.11 -29.62 -1.43
CA TYR A 65 17.41 -29.30 -2.68
C TYR A 65 15.97 -29.84 -2.73
N ARG A 66 15.18 -29.22 -3.60
CA ARG A 66 13.84 -29.63 -4.03
C ARG A 66 13.74 -29.50 -5.55
N ILE A 67 12.84 -30.28 -6.13
CA ILE A 67 12.49 -30.16 -7.56
C ILE A 67 11.22 -29.34 -7.61
N SER A 68 11.21 -28.29 -8.43
CA SER A 68 10.01 -27.46 -8.59
C SER A 68 8.84 -28.28 -9.12
N GLU A 69 7.65 -28.05 -8.58
CA GLU A 69 6.39 -28.59 -9.11
C GLU A 69 6.16 -28.11 -10.55
N GLU A 70 5.48 -28.92 -11.36
CA GLU A 70 5.10 -28.62 -12.75
C GLU A 70 4.68 -27.15 -12.98
N TRP A 71 5.37 -26.46 -13.89
CA TRP A 71 5.12 -25.06 -14.28
C TRP A 71 4.90 -24.84 -15.79
N THR A 72 4.93 -25.87 -16.64
CA THR A 72 4.69 -25.75 -18.09
C THR A 72 3.24 -25.43 -18.44
N ARG A 73 2.29 -25.64 -17.51
CA ARG A 73 0.89 -25.21 -17.69
C ARG A 73 0.69 -23.69 -17.77
N PHE A 74 1.68 -22.90 -17.37
CA PHE A 74 1.60 -21.44 -17.38
C PHE A 74 2.05 -20.87 -18.72
N LYS A 75 1.36 -19.82 -19.18
CA LYS A 75 1.77 -19.08 -20.38
C LYS A 75 3.03 -18.26 -20.09
N TYR A 76 3.87 -18.08 -21.10
CA TYR A 76 5.02 -17.18 -21.06
C TYR A 76 5.25 -16.58 -22.45
N LEU A 77 5.69 -15.33 -22.51
CA LEU A 77 6.12 -14.70 -23.77
C LEU A 77 7.64 -14.73 -23.94
N SER A 78 8.38 -14.61 -22.83
CA SER A 78 9.81 -14.29 -22.86
C SER A 78 10.67 -15.33 -22.13
N SER A 79 10.35 -15.66 -20.87
CA SER A 79 11.16 -16.59 -20.07
C SER A 79 10.28 -17.62 -19.35
N GLN A 80 10.36 -18.89 -19.80
CA GLN A 80 9.71 -20.01 -19.12
C GLN A 80 10.35 -20.32 -17.74
N PRO A 81 11.68 -20.31 -17.57
CA PRO A 81 12.29 -20.56 -16.25
C PRO A 81 11.90 -19.51 -15.21
N ALA A 82 11.67 -18.26 -15.61
CA ALA A 82 11.21 -17.21 -14.70
C ALA A 82 9.85 -17.52 -14.07
N VAL A 83 8.96 -18.21 -14.80
CA VAL A 83 7.67 -18.65 -14.24
C VAL A 83 7.86 -19.65 -13.10
N ARG A 84 8.78 -20.61 -13.29
CA ARG A 84 9.16 -21.57 -12.25
C ARG A 84 9.73 -20.88 -11.02
N ILE A 85 10.71 -19.99 -11.23
CA ILE A 85 11.39 -19.30 -10.13
C ILE A 85 10.39 -18.43 -9.33
N ALA A 86 9.43 -17.79 -9.99
CA ALA A 86 8.38 -17.03 -9.31
C ALA A 86 7.52 -17.90 -8.38
N ARG A 87 7.37 -19.20 -8.65
CA ARG A 87 6.59 -20.13 -7.80
C ARG A 87 7.32 -20.60 -6.56
N ILE A 88 8.62 -20.34 -6.41
CA ILE A 88 9.40 -20.84 -5.27
C ILE A 88 8.87 -20.35 -3.92
N VAL A 89 8.40 -19.09 -3.81
CA VAL A 89 7.77 -18.61 -2.55
C VAL A 89 6.55 -19.47 -2.21
N HIS A 90 5.73 -19.76 -3.22
CA HIS A 90 4.54 -20.59 -3.06
C HIS A 90 4.87 -22.03 -2.70
N GLU A 91 5.85 -22.63 -3.36
CA GLU A 91 6.27 -24.00 -3.09
C GLU A 91 6.94 -24.13 -1.72
N SER A 92 7.75 -23.15 -1.32
CA SER A 92 8.37 -23.08 0.01
C SER A 92 7.33 -22.91 1.12
N PHE A 93 6.30 -22.10 0.90
CA PHE A 93 5.19 -21.93 1.83
C PHE A 93 4.41 -23.24 2.03
N LYS A 94 4.13 -23.97 0.94
CA LYS A 94 3.40 -25.25 0.96
C LYS A 94 4.10 -26.36 1.74
N LEU A 95 5.40 -26.24 2.01
CA LEU A 95 6.12 -27.21 2.84
C LEU A 95 5.64 -27.20 4.30
N GLY A 96 4.89 -26.19 4.76
CA GLY A 96 4.30 -26.18 6.10
C GLY A 96 5.35 -26.19 7.22
N LEU A 97 6.51 -25.60 6.93
CA LEU A 97 7.64 -25.54 7.84
C LEU A 97 7.26 -24.78 9.13
N PRO A 98 7.61 -25.29 10.33
CA PRO A 98 7.20 -24.66 11.58
C PRO A 98 8.00 -23.38 11.85
N ASN A 99 7.36 -22.44 12.56
CA ASN A 99 7.94 -21.19 13.09
C ASN A 99 8.64 -20.32 12.01
N VAL A 100 8.07 -20.26 10.81
CA VAL A 100 8.58 -19.40 9.72
C VAL A 100 7.96 -18.02 9.85
N ARG A 101 8.80 -16.98 9.72
CA ARG A 101 8.39 -15.58 9.71
C ARG A 101 8.66 -14.90 8.37
N TRP A 102 9.68 -15.37 7.66
CA TRP A 102 10.14 -14.78 6.40
C TRP A 102 10.52 -15.86 5.38
N PHE A 103 10.11 -15.66 4.15
CA PHE A 103 10.59 -16.37 2.98
C PHE A 103 11.54 -15.47 2.21
N VAL A 104 12.81 -15.86 2.11
CA VAL A 104 13.85 -15.08 1.43
C VAL A 104 14.19 -15.76 0.12
N MET A 105 13.97 -15.04 -0.97
CA MET A 105 14.24 -15.45 -2.33
C MET A 105 15.60 -14.96 -2.79
N GLY A 106 16.31 -15.80 -3.53
CA GLY A 106 17.53 -15.45 -4.27
C GLY A 106 17.78 -16.42 -5.41
N ASP A 107 18.78 -16.15 -6.23
CA ASP A 107 19.24 -17.03 -7.30
C ASP A 107 20.41 -17.92 -6.84
N ASP A 108 20.79 -18.91 -7.64
CA ASP A 108 21.89 -19.84 -7.35
C ASP A 108 23.28 -19.19 -7.27
N ASP A 109 23.39 -17.93 -7.70
CA ASP A 109 24.57 -17.06 -7.60
C ASP A 109 24.38 -15.89 -6.62
N THR A 110 23.30 -15.88 -5.82
CA THR A 110 23.10 -14.87 -4.77
C THR A 110 23.86 -15.24 -3.48
N MET A 111 24.60 -14.28 -2.92
CA MET A 111 25.29 -14.43 -1.63
C MET A 111 24.59 -13.63 -0.53
N PHE A 112 24.13 -14.31 0.51
CA PHE A 112 23.49 -13.66 1.65
C PHE A 112 24.46 -13.47 2.82
N PHE A 113 24.51 -12.24 3.33
CA PHE A 113 25.16 -11.93 4.61
C PHE A 113 24.13 -12.12 5.73
N THR A 114 24.00 -13.36 6.20
CA THR A 114 22.87 -13.83 7.02
C THR A 114 22.66 -13.04 8.32
N GLU A 115 23.73 -12.68 9.03
CA GLU A 115 23.64 -11.85 10.25
C GLU A 115 23.07 -10.46 9.98
N ASN A 116 23.49 -9.83 8.88
CA ASN A 116 22.99 -8.53 8.45
C ASN A 116 21.53 -8.61 8.02
N LEU A 117 21.18 -9.65 7.25
CA LEU A 117 19.81 -9.93 6.82
C LEU A 117 18.88 -10.10 8.03
N VAL A 118 19.27 -10.93 9.01
CA VAL A 118 18.53 -11.10 10.25
C VAL A 118 18.36 -9.76 10.98
N SER A 119 19.43 -8.99 11.10
CA SER A 119 19.40 -7.68 11.77
C SER A 119 18.47 -6.68 11.10
N VAL A 120 18.29 -6.76 9.77
CA VAL A 120 17.32 -5.95 9.04
C VAL A 120 15.90 -6.46 9.26
N LEU A 121 15.65 -7.75 9.04
CA LEU A 121 14.30 -8.34 9.15
C LEU A 121 13.76 -8.29 10.59
N ALA A 122 14.63 -8.31 11.60
CA ALA A 122 14.25 -8.16 13.01
C ALA A 122 13.67 -6.77 13.37
N LYS A 123 13.81 -5.77 12.49
CA LYS A 123 13.22 -4.44 12.69
C LYS A 123 11.74 -4.37 12.35
N TYR A 124 11.23 -5.36 11.61
CA TYR A 124 9.87 -5.39 11.08
C TYR A 124 9.00 -6.33 11.91
N ASP A 125 7.73 -5.97 12.12
CA ASP A 125 6.76 -6.87 12.73
C ASP A 125 6.40 -7.98 11.75
N HIS A 126 6.91 -9.18 12.01
CA HIS A 126 6.70 -10.33 11.13
C HIS A 126 5.24 -10.77 10.98
N ASN A 127 4.32 -10.25 11.80
CA ASN A 127 2.88 -10.48 11.69
C ASN A 127 2.18 -9.55 10.69
N GLU A 128 2.90 -8.58 10.11
CA GLU A 128 2.40 -7.69 9.08
C GLU A 128 2.85 -8.15 7.68
N MET A 129 2.20 -7.61 6.64
CA MET A 129 2.50 -7.94 5.24
C MET A 129 3.65 -7.07 4.70
N TYR A 130 4.82 -7.68 4.48
CA TYR A 130 6.01 -6.99 4.00
C TYR A 130 6.63 -7.69 2.80
N TYR A 131 6.97 -6.89 1.79
CA TYR A 131 7.83 -7.22 0.65
C TYR A 131 9.05 -6.31 0.71
N ILE A 132 10.22 -6.89 0.95
CA ILE A 132 11.46 -6.15 1.26
C ILE A 132 12.55 -6.57 0.29
N GLY A 133 13.17 -5.60 -0.37
CA GLY A 133 14.38 -5.80 -1.17
C GLY A 133 14.82 -4.47 -1.78
N ALA A 134 15.70 -4.52 -2.77
CA ALA A 134 16.26 -3.34 -3.40
C ALA A 134 15.89 -3.25 -4.88
N ASN A 135 15.75 -2.02 -5.38
CA ASN A 135 15.73 -1.75 -6.81
C ASN A 135 17.13 -1.98 -7.41
N SER A 136 17.25 -1.94 -8.74
CA SER A 136 18.55 -2.13 -9.40
C SER A 136 19.41 -0.86 -9.29
N GLU A 137 20.73 -1.03 -9.16
CA GLU A 137 21.70 0.06 -9.34
C GLU A 137 21.77 0.52 -10.80
N SER A 138 21.32 -0.32 -11.73
CA SER A 138 21.22 0.02 -13.15
C SER A 138 19.91 0.74 -13.46
N VAL A 139 20.04 1.99 -13.92
CA VAL A 139 18.90 2.80 -14.36
C VAL A 139 18.14 2.11 -15.48
N GLU A 140 18.83 1.45 -16.42
CA GLU A 140 18.20 0.75 -17.55
C GLU A 140 17.30 -0.39 -17.07
N GLN A 141 17.76 -1.15 -16.07
CA GLN A 141 16.99 -2.24 -15.48
C GLN A 141 15.74 -1.70 -14.77
N ASN A 142 15.88 -0.60 -14.02
CA ASN A 142 14.72 0.04 -13.37
C ASN A 142 13.70 0.60 -14.37
N VAL A 143 14.16 1.21 -15.47
CA VAL A 143 13.30 1.71 -16.55
C VAL A 143 12.53 0.56 -17.21
N ALA A 144 13.18 -0.59 -17.40
CA ALA A 144 12.57 -1.75 -18.06
C ALA A 144 11.60 -2.53 -17.16
N HIS A 145 11.87 -2.62 -15.86
CA HIS A 145 11.18 -3.57 -14.96
C HIS A 145 10.38 -2.92 -13.83
N GLY A 146 10.81 -1.76 -13.32
CA GLY A 146 10.12 -1.02 -12.26
C GLY A 146 11.06 -0.49 -11.17
N TYR A 147 10.80 0.72 -10.67
CA TYR A 147 11.59 1.35 -9.59
C TYR A 147 11.16 0.90 -8.19
N GLU A 148 9.98 0.28 -8.06
CA GLU A 148 9.38 -0.17 -6.79
C GLU A 148 9.50 -1.69 -6.58
N MET A 149 10.12 -2.37 -7.55
CA MET A 149 10.33 -3.80 -7.55
C MET A 149 11.63 -4.16 -6.81
N ALA A 150 11.61 -5.23 -6.03
CA ALA A 150 12.84 -5.85 -5.54
C ALA A 150 13.39 -6.80 -6.62
N PHE A 151 14.63 -6.57 -7.04
CA PHE A 151 15.29 -7.38 -8.07
C PHE A 151 15.81 -8.71 -7.49
N GLY A 152 15.51 -9.81 -8.18
CA GLY A 152 15.74 -11.18 -7.72
C GLY A 152 17.20 -11.51 -7.48
N GLY A 153 18.12 -11.00 -8.32
CA GLY A 153 19.55 -11.25 -8.18
C GLY A 153 20.19 -10.63 -6.92
N GLY A 154 19.56 -9.61 -6.33
CA GLY A 154 19.94 -9.08 -5.01
C GLY A 154 19.24 -9.79 -3.84
N GLY A 155 18.26 -10.63 -4.16
CA GLY A 155 17.35 -11.27 -3.23
C GLY A 155 16.27 -10.34 -2.67
N PHE A 156 15.17 -10.94 -2.22
CA PHE A 156 14.08 -10.24 -1.54
C PHE A 156 13.43 -11.11 -0.47
N ALA A 157 12.79 -10.48 0.51
CA ALA A 157 12.09 -11.13 1.61
C ALA A 157 10.58 -10.87 1.54
N VAL A 158 9.80 -11.91 1.81
CA VAL A 158 8.34 -11.90 1.92
C VAL A 158 7.98 -12.36 3.33
N SER A 159 7.23 -11.54 4.09
CA SER A 159 6.77 -11.96 5.42
C SER A 159 5.74 -13.09 5.33
N TYR A 160 5.59 -13.86 6.40
CA TYR A 160 4.68 -15.01 6.42
C TYR A 160 3.22 -14.65 6.07
N PRO A 161 2.60 -13.58 6.63
CA PRO A 161 1.25 -13.17 6.26
C PRO A 161 1.13 -12.77 4.79
N LEU A 162 2.15 -12.10 4.23
CA LEU A 162 2.14 -11.76 2.81
C LEU A 162 2.26 -13.02 1.94
N ALA A 163 3.13 -13.97 2.30
CA ALA A 163 3.26 -15.23 1.59
C ALA A 163 1.93 -16.01 1.59
N GLU A 164 1.23 -16.08 2.73
CA GLU A 164 -0.07 -16.73 2.84
C GLU A 164 -1.12 -16.15 1.88
N LYS A 165 -1.11 -14.83 1.66
CA LYS A 165 -2.00 -14.19 0.68
C LYS A 165 -1.53 -14.39 -0.75
N LEU A 166 -0.22 -14.23 -0.98
CA LEU A 166 0.38 -14.39 -2.30
C LEU A 166 0.12 -15.78 -2.88
N VAL A 167 0.28 -16.86 -2.08
CA VAL A 167 0.08 -18.23 -2.57
C VAL A 167 -1.34 -18.53 -3.04
N GLN A 168 -2.34 -17.78 -2.56
CA GLN A 168 -3.73 -17.96 -2.97
C GLN A 168 -4.01 -17.40 -4.36
N ILE A 169 -3.25 -16.38 -4.79
CA ILE A 169 -3.47 -15.66 -6.05
C ILE A 169 -2.37 -15.87 -7.10
N LEU A 170 -1.23 -16.45 -6.69
CA LEU A 170 -0.01 -16.47 -7.51
C LEU A 170 -0.22 -17.15 -8.86
N ASP A 171 -0.89 -18.31 -8.91
CA ASP A 171 -1.10 -19.03 -10.17
C ASP A 171 -1.92 -18.19 -11.18
N ASP A 172 -3.02 -17.57 -10.74
CA ASP A 172 -3.84 -16.68 -11.59
C ASP A 172 -3.09 -15.41 -11.98
N CYS A 173 -2.27 -14.89 -11.08
CA CYS A 173 -1.40 -13.75 -11.34
C CYS A 173 -0.35 -14.09 -12.44
N LEU A 174 0.26 -15.28 -12.39
CA LEU A 174 1.22 -15.73 -13.40
C LEU A 174 0.59 -15.89 -14.79
N TYR A 175 -0.69 -16.27 -14.85
CA TYR A 175 -1.45 -16.26 -16.11
C TYR A 175 -1.69 -14.85 -16.65
N ARG A 176 -1.98 -13.86 -15.78
CA ARG A 176 -2.19 -12.47 -16.17
C ARG A 176 -0.91 -11.80 -16.67
N TYR A 177 0.19 -11.98 -15.95
CA TYR A 177 1.49 -11.39 -16.28
C TYR A 177 2.41 -12.32 -17.08
N TYR A 178 1.83 -13.14 -17.94
CA TYR A 178 2.58 -14.08 -18.78
C TYR A 178 3.64 -13.39 -19.66
N TYR A 179 3.49 -12.10 -19.94
CA TYR A 179 4.40 -11.30 -20.77
C TYR A 179 5.63 -10.75 -20.02
N PHE A 180 5.67 -10.79 -18.68
CA PHE A 180 6.83 -10.31 -17.93
C PHE A 180 8.04 -11.23 -18.05
N TYR A 181 9.22 -10.60 -18.07
CA TYR A 181 10.50 -11.28 -18.27
C TYR A 181 11.00 -11.96 -17.01
N GLY A 182 11.14 -11.22 -15.92
CA GLY A 182 11.72 -11.70 -14.66
C GLY A 182 10.73 -12.41 -13.75
N SER A 183 11.24 -13.32 -12.92
CA SER A 183 10.47 -13.99 -11.86
C SER A 183 10.10 -13.02 -10.74
N ASP A 184 11.07 -12.22 -10.34
CA ASP A 184 11.00 -11.07 -9.45
C ASP A 184 9.97 -10.03 -9.93
N GLN A 185 9.93 -9.71 -11.24
CA GLN A 185 8.93 -8.81 -11.82
C GLN A 185 7.51 -9.38 -11.67
N ARG A 186 7.36 -10.69 -11.84
CA ARG A 186 6.06 -11.37 -11.65
C ARG A 186 5.66 -11.32 -10.18
N ILE A 187 6.56 -11.63 -9.25
CA ILE A 187 6.25 -11.57 -7.81
C ILE A 187 5.90 -10.15 -7.38
N TRP A 188 6.70 -9.15 -7.77
CA TRP A 188 6.40 -7.75 -7.50
C TRP A 188 5.02 -7.36 -8.04
N ALA A 189 4.68 -7.75 -9.27
CA ALA A 189 3.37 -7.47 -9.83
C ALA A 189 2.25 -8.15 -9.03
N CYS A 190 2.38 -9.43 -8.66
CA CYS A 190 1.40 -10.13 -7.82
C CYS A 190 1.25 -9.53 -6.43
N VAL A 191 2.35 -9.03 -5.84
CA VAL A 191 2.33 -8.28 -4.58
C VAL A 191 1.74 -6.88 -4.79
N SER A 192 1.90 -6.28 -5.96
CA SER A 192 1.39 -4.93 -6.26
C SER A 192 -0.06 -4.93 -6.76
N GLU A 193 -0.61 -6.10 -7.12
CA GLU A 193 -2.01 -6.31 -7.46
C GLU A 193 -3.00 -6.07 -6.31
N PHE A 194 -2.51 -5.61 -5.15
CA PHE A 194 -3.33 -4.94 -4.15
C PHE A 194 -3.78 -3.55 -4.62
N ASP A 195 -4.46 -3.54 -5.77
CA ASP A 195 -5.28 -2.45 -6.27
C ASP A 195 -6.63 -2.45 -5.54
N ILE A 196 -7.33 -1.32 -5.60
CA ILE A 196 -8.67 -1.17 -5.04
C ILE A 196 -9.74 -1.13 -6.13
N ARG A 197 -10.95 -1.56 -5.79
CA ARG A 197 -12.16 -1.48 -6.64
C ARG A 197 -13.33 -0.85 -5.91
N GLY A 198 -14.30 -0.41 -6.70
CA GLY A 198 -15.54 0.17 -6.19
C GLY A 198 -15.31 1.57 -5.65
N ASN A 199 -15.84 1.85 -4.46
CA ASN A 199 -15.87 3.20 -3.94
C ASN A 199 -14.52 3.62 -3.32
N SER A 200 -13.73 4.40 -4.08
CA SER A 200 -12.43 4.94 -3.67
C SER A 200 -12.49 6.07 -2.62
N TYR A 201 -13.69 6.50 -2.21
CA TYR A 201 -13.90 7.66 -1.33
C TYR A 201 -13.02 7.66 -0.08
N GLY A 202 -13.01 6.57 0.70
CA GLY A 202 -12.26 6.51 1.95
C GLY A 202 -10.75 6.67 1.75
N LEU A 203 -10.20 6.11 0.66
CA LEU A 203 -8.79 6.23 0.31
C LEU A 203 -8.44 7.67 -0.08
N LEU A 204 -9.23 8.29 -0.97
CA LEU A 204 -8.97 9.66 -1.47
C LEU A 204 -9.27 10.73 -0.39
N ALA A 205 -10.26 10.52 0.47
CA ALA A 205 -10.60 11.42 1.57
C ALA A 205 -9.52 11.44 2.67
N ALA A 206 -8.79 10.34 2.85
CA ALA A 206 -7.70 10.20 3.81
C ALA A 206 -6.32 10.14 3.15
N HIS A 207 -6.18 10.72 1.95
CA HIS A 207 -4.91 10.72 1.22
C HIS A 207 -3.75 11.21 2.12
N PRO A 208 -2.60 10.52 2.13
CA PRO A 208 -1.47 10.88 2.97
C PRO A 208 -0.88 12.25 2.60
N LEU A 209 0.05 12.75 3.43
CA LEU A 209 0.84 13.95 3.12
C LEU A 209 1.88 13.68 2.03
N ALA A 210 1.40 13.48 0.81
CA ALA A 210 2.18 13.23 -0.38
C ALA A 210 1.48 13.88 -1.58
N PRO A 211 2.21 14.22 -2.66
CA PRO A 211 1.56 14.66 -3.89
C PRO A 211 0.76 13.51 -4.51
N LEU A 212 -0.46 13.79 -4.99
CA LEU A 212 -1.20 12.85 -5.84
C LEU A 212 -0.56 12.88 -7.23
N LEU A 213 -0.05 11.74 -7.69
CA LEU A 213 0.71 11.66 -8.96
C LEU A 213 -0.14 11.11 -10.11
N SER A 214 -0.84 10.01 -9.88
CA SER A 214 -1.66 9.34 -10.90
C SER A 214 -2.75 8.51 -10.23
N LEU A 215 -3.80 8.26 -11.00
CA LEU A 215 -4.84 7.26 -10.69
C LEU A 215 -4.98 6.38 -11.94
N HIS A 216 -5.00 5.07 -11.75
CA HIS A 216 -5.18 4.09 -12.83
C HIS A 216 -6.39 3.20 -12.52
N HIS A 217 -6.82 2.40 -13.51
CA HIS A 217 -8.03 1.57 -13.44
C HIS A 217 -9.33 2.31 -13.10
N LEU A 218 -9.43 3.57 -13.53
CA LEU A 218 -10.57 4.44 -13.26
C LEU A 218 -11.91 3.82 -13.67
N ASP A 219 -11.96 3.04 -14.75
CA ASP A 219 -13.17 2.35 -15.22
C ASP A 219 -13.80 1.39 -14.18
N TYR A 220 -13.01 0.92 -13.21
CA TYR A 220 -13.44 -0.02 -12.16
C TYR A 220 -13.73 0.65 -10.82
N LEU A 221 -13.66 1.99 -10.77
CA LEU A 221 -14.01 2.78 -9.60
C LEU A 221 -15.42 3.36 -9.74
N ASP A 222 -16.13 3.43 -8.63
CA ASP A 222 -17.39 4.18 -8.58
C ASP A 222 -17.12 5.69 -8.81
N PRO A 223 -18.11 6.47 -9.25
CA PRO A 223 -17.98 7.92 -9.36
C PRO A 223 -17.50 8.53 -8.04
N MET A 224 -16.44 9.35 -8.11
CA MET A 224 -15.83 9.96 -6.91
C MET A 224 -16.75 10.98 -6.23
N PHE A 225 -17.70 11.56 -6.99
CA PHE A 225 -18.67 12.53 -6.51
C PHE A 225 -20.10 11.96 -6.65
N PRO A 226 -20.98 12.22 -5.66
CA PRO A 226 -22.35 11.74 -5.72
C PRO A 226 -23.12 12.42 -6.87
N ASN A 227 -24.09 11.70 -7.43
CA ASN A 227 -24.94 12.17 -8.53
C ASN A 227 -24.18 12.62 -9.80
N GLN A 228 -22.94 12.15 -9.99
CA GLN A 228 -22.14 12.38 -11.19
C GLN A 228 -21.81 11.05 -11.88
N THR A 229 -21.52 11.12 -13.17
CA THR A 229 -20.87 10.01 -13.86
C THR A 229 -19.41 9.89 -13.41
N GLN A 230 -18.76 8.76 -13.71
CA GLN A 230 -17.34 8.57 -13.42
C GLN A 230 -16.48 9.65 -14.11
N ILE A 231 -16.76 9.97 -15.38
CA ILE A 231 -16.00 10.99 -16.11
C ILE A 231 -16.28 12.41 -15.60
N ASP A 232 -17.50 12.73 -15.19
CA ASP A 232 -17.82 14.05 -14.63
C ASP A 232 -17.20 14.22 -13.23
N SER A 233 -17.13 13.15 -12.45
CA SER A 233 -16.40 13.12 -11.19
C SER A 233 -14.91 13.42 -11.38
N LEU A 234 -14.29 12.84 -12.40
CA LEU A 234 -12.89 13.13 -12.76
C LEU A 234 -12.71 14.57 -13.23
N LYS A 235 -13.64 15.12 -14.02
CA LYS A 235 -13.61 16.53 -14.41
C LYS A 235 -13.70 17.46 -13.19
N SER A 236 -14.55 17.15 -12.23
CA SER A 236 -14.69 17.90 -10.97
C SER A 236 -13.39 17.91 -10.17
N LEU A 237 -12.77 16.73 -9.97
CA LEU A 237 -11.48 16.61 -9.29
C LEU A 237 -10.37 17.38 -10.04
N MET A 238 -10.31 17.24 -11.37
CA MET A 238 -9.35 17.95 -12.21
C MET A 238 -9.57 19.46 -12.22
N GLY A 239 -10.82 19.92 -12.05
CA GLY A 239 -11.15 21.33 -11.85
C GLY A 239 -10.47 21.90 -10.62
N ALA A 240 -10.55 21.20 -9.48
CA ALA A 240 -9.88 21.60 -8.25
C ALA A 240 -8.34 21.52 -8.37
N TYR A 241 -7.84 20.44 -8.98
CA TYR A 241 -6.42 20.27 -9.25
C TYR A 241 -5.84 21.45 -10.03
N ARG A 242 -6.54 21.95 -11.07
CA ARG A 242 -6.06 23.10 -11.87
C ARG A 242 -5.91 24.39 -11.08
N VAL A 243 -6.66 24.56 -9.98
CA VAL A 243 -6.60 25.77 -9.16
C VAL A 243 -5.46 25.72 -8.15
N ASP A 244 -5.27 24.59 -7.45
CA ASP A 244 -4.18 24.42 -6.48
C ASP A 244 -3.61 22.99 -6.56
N PRO A 245 -2.76 22.69 -7.57
CA PRO A 245 -2.27 21.35 -7.85
C PRO A 245 -1.61 20.68 -6.65
N SER A 246 -0.79 21.44 -5.91
CA SER A 246 -0.06 20.93 -4.76
C SER A 246 -0.91 20.67 -3.53
N ARG A 247 -2.17 21.12 -3.52
CA ARG A 247 -3.11 20.95 -2.40
C ARG A 247 -4.16 19.87 -2.65
N ILE A 248 -4.29 19.37 -3.88
CA ILE A 248 -5.30 18.36 -4.19
C ILE A 248 -5.22 17.17 -3.21
N LEU A 249 -6.37 16.81 -2.64
CA LEU A 249 -6.54 15.76 -1.61
C LEU A 249 -5.74 15.94 -0.32
N GLN A 250 -5.02 17.05 -0.12
CA GLN A 250 -4.24 17.24 1.11
C GLN A 250 -5.18 17.38 2.30
N GLN A 251 -5.05 16.45 3.23
CA GLN A 251 -5.92 16.35 4.39
C GLN A 251 -5.46 17.27 5.53
N SER A 252 -6.38 18.10 6.04
CA SER A 252 -6.19 19.00 7.19
C SER A 252 -7.26 18.74 8.26
N PHE A 253 -6.93 18.95 9.53
CA PHE A 253 -7.85 18.71 10.65
C PHE A 253 -8.17 20.00 11.39
N CYS A 254 -9.46 20.24 11.64
CA CYS A 254 -9.97 21.36 12.41
C CYS A 254 -10.78 20.83 13.59
N TYR A 255 -10.71 21.51 14.73
CA TYR A 255 -11.47 21.11 15.93
C TYR A 255 -12.37 22.25 16.40
N ASP A 256 -13.68 22.00 16.46
CA ASP A 256 -14.61 22.88 17.15
C ASP A 256 -14.74 22.43 18.60
N ARG A 257 -13.95 23.04 19.48
CA ARG A 257 -13.96 22.68 20.91
C ARG A 257 -15.30 22.95 21.57
N SER A 258 -16.04 23.96 21.10
CA SER A 258 -17.32 24.36 21.71
C SER A 258 -18.42 23.34 21.43
N ARG A 259 -18.43 22.78 20.22
CA ARG A 259 -19.39 21.75 19.79
C ARG A 259 -18.86 20.32 19.96
N ARG A 260 -17.59 20.18 20.35
CA ARG A 260 -16.84 18.93 20.42
C ARG A 260 -16.78 18.20 19.06
N TRP A 261 -16.62 18.94 17.98
CA TRP A 261 -16.55 18.38 16.63
C TRP A 261 -15.12 18.25 16.13
N SER A 262 -14.90 17.24 15.30
CA SER A 262 -13.70 17.09 14.48
C SER A 262 -14.07 17.24 13.03
N ILE A 263 -13.31 18.07 12.31
CA ILE A 263 -13.53 18.33 10.89
C ILE A 263 -12.29 17.86 10.14
N SER A 264 -12.47 16.89 9.26
CA SER A 264 -11.43 16.43 8.33
C SER A 264 -11.70 17.03 6.97
N VAL A 265 -10.73 17.78 6.43
CA VAL A 265 -10.83 18.48 5.15
C VAL A 265 -9.85 17.86 4.17
N SER A 266 -10.34 17.14 3.18
CA SER A 266 -9.58 16.74 1.98
C SER A 266 -9.80 17.79 0.90
N TRP A 267 -8.83 18.71 0.75
CA TRP A 267 -9.02 19.89 -0.07
C TRP A 267 -9.23 19.54 -1.55
N GLY A 268 -10.20 20.19 -2.19
CA GLY A 268 -10.60 19.89 -3.56
C GLY A 268 -11.42 18.61 -3.74
N TYR A 269 -11.83 17.93 -2.66
CA TYR A 269 -12.63 16.71 -2.74
C TYR A 269 -13.79 16.65 -1.75
N THR A 270 -13.51 16.52 -0.44
CA THR A 270 -14.55 16.28 0.57
C THR A 270 -14.22 16.84 1.94
N ILE A 271 -15.25 17.07 2.76
CA ILE A 271 -15.15 17.41 4.19
C ILE A 271 -16.01 16.45 4.99
N GLN A 272 -15.46 15.93 6.09
CA GLN A 272 -16.14 15.07 7.05
C GLN A 272 -16.25 15.79 8.39
N ILE A 273 -17.48 15.93 8.92
CA ILE A 273 -17.74 16.44 10.27
C ILE A 273 -18.12 15.26 11.17
N TYR A 274 -17.30 15.00 12.17
CA TYR A 274 -17.60 14.10 13.27
C TYR A 274 -18.15 14.91 14.44
N THR A 275 -19.29 14.51 14.99
CA THR A 275 -19.94 15.16 16.15
C THR A 275 -19.26 14.82 17.49
N THR A 276 -18.12 14.15 17.42
CA THR A 276 -17.24 13.78 18.53
C THR A 276 -15.80 14.18 18.23
N ILE A 277 -14.97 14.24 19.28
CA ILE A 277 -13.54 14.48 19.14
C ILE A 277 -12.85 13.19 18.70
N GLN A 278 -12.20 13.25 17.54
CA GLN A 278 -11.46 12.16 16.90
C GLN A 278 -9.97 12.50 16.93
N MET A 279 -9.12 11.51 17.18
CA MET A 279 -7.68 11.75 17.20
C MET A 279 -7.14 11.89 15.76
N PRO A 280 -6.08 12.68 15.54
CA PRO A 280 -5.48 12.78 14.22
C PRO A 280 -5.02 11.44 13.64
N LYS A 281 -4.62 10.47 14.48
CA LYS A 281 -4.25 9.13 14.02
C LYS A 281 -5.44 8.41 13.41
N ASP A 282 -6.61 8.50 14.04
CA ASP A 282 -7.82 7.83 13.55
C ASP A 282 -8.32 8.48 12.26
N LEU A 283 -8.34 9.81 12.19
CA LEU A 283 -8.77 10.54 10.99
C LEU A 283 -7.88 10.29 9.76
N GLN A 284 -6.63 9.85 9.98
CA GLN A 284 -5.70 9.47 8.91
C GLN A 284 -5.94 8.06 8.36
N ILE A 285 -6.64 7.21 9.11
CA ILE A 285 -6.94 5.85 8.67
C ILE A 285 -8.18 5.94 7.76
N PRO A 286 -8.08 5.51 6.49
CA PRO A 286 -9.18 5.59 5.53
C PRO A 286 -10.39 4.77 5.99
N LEU A 287 -11.59 5.27 5.71
CA LEU A 287 -12.81 4.46 5.83
C LEU A 287 -12.78 3.37 4.76
N GLN A 288 -13.21 2.17 5.12
CA GLN A 288 -13.19 1.04 4.21
C GLN A 288 -14.37 1.05 3.24
N THR A 289 -14.34 1.96 2.27
CA THR A 289 -15.38 2.05 1.22
C THR A 289 -15.05 1.22 -0.02
N PHE A 290 -13.81 0.78 -0.16
CA PHE A 290 -13.29 0.09 -1.33
C PHE A 290 -13.05 -1.39 -1.04
N ARG A 291 -12.92 -2.18 -2.10
CA ARG A 291 -12.68 -3.63 -2.05
C ARG A 291 -11.37 -3.99 -2.72
N THR A 292 -10.84 -5.17 -2.42
CA THR A 292 -9.67 -5.71 -3.11
C THR A 292 -9.96 -5.90 -4.60
N TRP A 293 -8.94 -5.69 -5.44
CA TRP A 293 -9.05 -5.79 -6.89
C TRP A 293 -9.49 -7.17 -7.40
N GLY A 294 -8.84 -8.23 -6.90
CA GLY A 294 -9.05 -9.59 -7.40
C GLY A 294 -10.30 -10.26 -6.81
N SER A 295 -10.39 -10.31 -5.48
CA SER A 295 -11.41 -11.09 -4.75
C SER A 295 -12.69 -10.33 -4.43
N TRP A 296 -12.72 -9.01 -4.65
CA TRP A 296 -13.86 -8.15 -4.28
C TRP A 296 -14.21 -8.26 -2.80
N SER A 297 -13.22 -8.59 -1.96
CA SER A 297 -13.39 -8.73 -0.53
C SER A 297 -13.06 -7.43 0.19
N ASP A 298 -13.50 -7.36 1.43
CA ASP A 298 -13.23 -6.28 2.38
C ASP A 298 -11.79 -6.33 2.93
N GLY A 299 -10.82 -6.68 2.09
CA GLY A 299 -9.41 -6.84 2.46
C GLY A 299 -8.90 -8.28 2.31
N PRO A 300 -7.66 -8.54 2.75
CA PRO A 300 -6.76 -7.60 3.44
C PRO A 300 -6.17 -6.52 2.51
N PHE A 301 -5.76 -5.40 3.09
CA PHE A 301 -4.99 -4.34 2.42
C PHE A 301 -3.63 -4.18 3.12
N THR A 302 -2.64 -3.64 2.42
CA THR A 302 -1.29 -3.35 2.96
C THR A 302 -1.25 -2.13 3.89
N PHE A 303 -2.40 -1.55 4.19
CA PHE A 303 -2.59 -0.42 5.08
C PHE A 303 -3.86 -0.61 5.90
N ASN A 304 -3.88 0.01 7.08
CA ASN A 304 -5.02 -0.06 7.98
C ASN A 304 -6.24 0.66 7.37
N THR A 305 -7.42 0.09 7.59
CA THR A 305 -8.71 0.69 7.28
C THR A 305 -9.55 0.80 8.55
N ARG A 306 -10.49 1.74 8.57
CA ARG A 306 -11.54 1.79 9.59
C ARG A 306 -12.82 1.24 9.02
N THR A 307 -13.45 0.32 9.74
CA THR A 307 -14.76 -0.20 9.40
C THR A 307 -15.77 0.93 9.37
N ILE A 308 -16.66 0.90 8.38
CA ILE A 308 -17.84 1.75 8.36
C ILE A 308 -18.80 1.19 9.40
N THR A 309 -19.22 2.04 10.35
CA THR A 309 -20.18 1.65 11.39
C THR A 309 -21.50 1.25 10.74
N SER A 310 -22.16 0.23 11.28
CA SER A 310 -23.49 -0.16 10.83
C SER A 310 -24.58 0.81 11.29
N ASP A 311 -24.27 1.71 12.23
CA ASP A 311 -25.18 2.76 12.68
C ASP A 311 -24.97 4.04 11.85
N PRO A 312 -25.90 4.41 10.94
CA PRO A 312 -25.78 5.61 10.12
C PRO A 312 -25.65 6.91 10.94
N CYS A 313 -26.01 6.88 12.23
CA CYS A 313 -25.97 8.04 13.10
C CYS A 313 -24.59 8.27 13.74
N GLU A 314 -23.71 7.28 13.66
CA GLU A 314 -22.30 7.37 14.10
C GLU A 314 -21.36 7.76 12.95
N GLU A 315 -21.84 7.75 11.70
CA GLU A 315 -21.08 8.18 10.53
C GLU A 315 -20.79 9.69 10.54
N PRO A 316 -19.65 10.13 9.97
CA PRO A 316 -19.41 11.55 9.79
C PRO A 316 -20.42 12.14 8.80
N ILE A 317 -20.77 13.41 9.01
CA ILE A 317 -21.55 14.17 8.04
C ILE A 317 -20.61 14.58 6.90
N ILE A 318 -20.94 14.15 5.69
CA ILE A 318 -20.09 14.28 4.51
C ILE A 318 -20.53 15.48 3.66
N TYR A 319 -19.55 16.24 3.19
CA TYR A 319 -19.73 17.31 2.23
C TYR A 319 -18.80 17.08 1.04
N PHE A 320 -19.29 17.25 -0.19
CA PHE A 320 -18.47 17.13 -1.40
C PHE A 320 -18.22 18.49 -2.02
N LEU A 321 -17.10 18.63 -2.73
CA LEU A 321 -16.79 19.84 -3.48
C LEU A 321 -17.95 20.18 -4.42
N ASP A 322 -18.40 21.43 -4.36
CA ASP A 322 -19.41 21.99 -5.23
C ASP A 322 -18.78 22.97 -6.22
N GLN A 323 -18.00 23.94 -5.72
CA GLN A 323 -17.31 24.93 -6.54
C GLN A 323 -15.88 25.16 -6.06
N VAL A 324 -15.02 25.54 -7.00
CA VAL A 324 -13.63 25.94 -6.76
C VAL A 324 -13.33 27.20 -7.55
N GLU A 325 -12.74 28.17 -6.89
CA GLU A 325 -12.41 29.47 -7.46
C GLU A 325 -10.99 29.87 -7.07
N GLU A 326 -10.28 30.48 -8.02
CA GLU A 326 -9.03 31.16 -7.74
C GLU A 326 -9.34 32.58 -7.23
N VAL A 327 -8.75 32.95 -6.09
CA VAL A 327 -8.93 34.28 -5.48
C VAL A 327 -7.64 35.07 -5.60
N GLY A 328 -7.67 36.13 -6.40
CA GLY A 328 -6.47 36.89 -6.73
C GLY A 328 -5.47 36.05 -7.54
N LYS A 329 -4.17 36.18 -7.27
CA LYS A 329 -3.11 35.42 -7.97
C LYS A 329 -2.61 34.19 -7.19
N SER A 330 -3.01 34.04 -5.93
CA SER A 330 -2.36 33.14 -4.98
C SER A 330 -3.30 32.54 -3.94
N GLY A 331 -4.59 32.86 -3.99
CA GLY A 331 -5.60 32.32 -3.10
C GLY A 331 -6.47 31.29 -3.81
N SER A 332 -7.10 30.43 -3.02
CA SER A 332 -8.15 29.52 -3.47
C SER A 332 -9.32 29.58 -2.51
N LEU A 333 -10.52 29.43 -3.07
CA LEU A 333 -11.78 29.34 -2.35
C LEU A 333 -12.55 28.14 -2.87
N THR A 334 -12.97 27.25 -1.98
CA THR A 334 -13.79 26.08 -2.33
C THR A 334 -15.07 26.08 -1.51
N SER A 335 -16.19 25.76 -2.14
CA SER A 335 -17.46 25.50 -1.48
C SER A 335 -17.75 24.00 -1.50
N TYR A 336 -18.37 23.51 -0.44
CA TYR A 336 -18.74 22.11 -0.29
C TYR A 336 -20.20 22.02 0.13
N LYS A 337 -20.97 21.16 -0.53
CA LYS A 337 -22.38 20.91 -0.23
C LYS A 337 -22.56 19.63 0.55
N LYS A 338 -23.50 19.66 1.50
CA LYS A 338 -23.87 18.52 2.31
C LYS A 338 -24.39 17.39 1.42
N PHE A 339 -23.87 16.19 1.64
CA PHE A 339 -24.40 14.96 1.06
C PHE A 339 -25.25 14.25 2.10
N VAL A 340 -26.44 13.83 1.70
CA VAL A 340 -27.39 13.11 2.55
C VAL A 340 -27.65 11.76 1.89
N ALA A 341 -27.06 10.70 2.45
CA ALA A 341 -27.40 9.33 2.07
C ALA A 341 -28.86 9.03 2.41
N GLU A 342 -29.53 8.17 1.64
CA GLU A 342 -30.95 7.87 1.83
C GLU A 342 -31.24 7.29 3.24
N ASP A 343 -30.33 6.48 3.77
CA ASP A 343 -30.45 5.81 5.07
C ASP A 343 -30.18 6.74 6.27
N ALA A 344 -29.48 7.86 6.06
CA ALA A 344 -29.12 8.81 7.11
C ALA A 344 -30.27 9.76 7.51
N LYS A 345 -31.42 9.70 6.82
CA LYS A 345 -32.58 10.59 7.06
C LYS A 345 -33.20 10.44 8.45
N ASN A 346 -32.95 9.34 9.15
CA ASN A 346 -33.54 9.03 10.46
C ASN A 346 -32.66 9.41 11.67
N CYS A 347 -31.46 9.96 11.44
CA CYS A 347 -30.51 10.27 12.51
C CYS A 347 -30.72 11.67 13.13
N LYS A 348 -30.68 11.73 14.47
CA LYS A 348 -30.74 12.97 15.26
C LYS A 348 -29.35 13.23 15.87
N PRO A 349 -28.43 13.83 15.11
CA PRO A 349 -28.37 15.29 15.11
C PRO A 349 -28.15 15.85 13.69
N THR A 350 -29.16 16.55 13.17
CA THR A 350 -29.02 17.38 11.97
C THR A 350 -28.11 18.57 12.30
N VAL A 351 -26.82 18.46 11.96
CA VAL A 351 -25.99 19.66 11.81
C VAL A 351 -26.60 20.49 10.68
N GLU A 352 -27.18 21.64 11.04
CA GLU A 352 -27.87 22.60 10.14
C GLU A 352 -26.90 23.36 9.20
N ILE A 353 -25.71 22.79 8.96
CA ILE A 353 -24.72 23.39 8.06
C ILE A 353 -25.02 22.84 6.68
N GLU A 354 -25.59 23.66 5.82
CA GLU A 354 -25.92 23.27 4.44
C GLU A 354 -24.67 23.28 3.54
N SER A 355 -23.74 24.21 3.82
CA SER A 355 -22.50 24.29 3.06
C SER A 355 -21.30 24.73 3.90
N ILE A 356 -20.11 24.45 3.39
CA ILE A 356 -18.84 24.82 4.00
C ILE A 356 -18.01 25.54 2.96
N VAL A 357 -17.43 26.68 3.34
CA VAL A 357 -16.53 27.46 2.49
C VAL A 357 -15.13 27.39 3.08
N VAL A 358 -14.18 26.88 2.31
CA VAL A 358 -12.77 26.76 2.70
C VAL A 358 -11.94 27.77 1.92
N SER A 359 -11.18 28.59 2.63
CA SER A 359 -10.20 29.51 2.05
C SER A 359 -8.77 29.05 2.33
N ALA A 360 -7.88 29.16 1.35
CA ALA A 360 -6.47 28.85 1.50
C ALA A 360 -5.60 29.74 0.61
N MET A 361 -4.33 29.89 0.96
CA MET A 361 -3.31 30.31 -0.01
C MET A 361 -2.86 29.08 -0.80
N LYS A 362 -2.57 29.23 -2.10
CA LYS A 362 -2.06 28.14 -2.94
C LYS A 362 -0.88 27.46 -2.26
N MET A 363 -0.88 26.13 -2.26
CA MET A 363 0.18 25.37 -1.60
C MET A 363 1.45 25.45 -2.45
N ASP A 364 2.54 25.88 -1.83
CA ASP A 364 3.85 25.90 -2.46
C ASP A 364 4.33 24.45 -2.73
N PRO A 365 4.65 24.08 -4.00
CA PRO A 365 5.16 22.76 -4.35
C PRO A 365 6.43 22.37 -3.58
N GLU A 366 7.28 23.33 -3.22
CA GLU A 366 8.50 23.06 -2.42
C GLU A 366 8.21 22.47 -1.04
N ASN A 367 6.96 22.57 -0.56
CA ASN A 367 6.58 21.94 0.70
C ASN A 367 6.73 20.41 0.64
N PHE A 368 6.66 19.78 -0.54
CA PHE A 368 6.88 18.35 -0.69
C PHE A 368 8.36 17.95 -0.55
N SER A 369 9.29 18.89 -0.70
CA SER A 369 10.73 18.67 -0.47
C SER A 369 11.15 18.87 0.99
N LYS A 370 10.21 19.24 1.86
CA LYS A 370 10.43 19.51 3.29
C LYS A 370 9.81 18.37 4.12
N ALA A 371 10.13 18.31 5.41
CA ALA A 371 9.54 17.33 6.31
C ALA A 371 8.00 17.39 6.26
N PRO A 372 7.31 16.25 6.05
CA PRO A 372 5.85 16.23 5.92
C PRO A 372 5.16 16.82 7.15
N ARG A 373 4.36 17.86 6.94
CA ARG A 373 3.57 18.50 7.99
C ARG A 373 2.21 18.94 7.46
N ARG A 374 1.13 18.48 8.10
CA ARG A 374 -0.25 18.92 7.76
C ARG A 374 -0.36 20.43 7.97
N GLN A 375 -1.11 21.08 7.09
CA GLN A 375 -1.45 22.48 7.27
C GLN A 375 -2.50 22.62 8.37
N CYS A 376 -2.41 23.71 9.13
CA CYS A 376 -3.33 24.00 10.21
C CYS A 376 -4.62 24.56 9.67
N CYS A 377 -5.69 24.32 10.40
CA CYS A 377 -7.03 24.70 10.02
C CYS A 377 -7.70 25.54 11.11
N ASP A 378 -8.26 26.67 10.73
CA ASP A 378 -9.05 27.54 11.60
C ASP A 378 -10.53 27.48 11.24
N ILE A 379 -11.38 27.31 12.24
CA ILE A 379 -12.82 27.56 12.13
C ILE A 379 -13.05 29.05 12.35
N MET A 380 -13.49 29.74 11.30
CA MET A 380 -13.66 31.19 11.30
C MET A 380 -14.88 31.61 12.15
N ASP A 381 -14.91 32.86 12.59
CA ASP A 381 -16.02 33.48 13.33
C ASP A 381 -16.50 32.68 14.56
N ARG A 382 -15.59 31.92 15.19
CA ARG A 382 -15.90 31.00 16.31
C ARG A 382 -17.00 29.99 15.93
N GLY A 383 -17.03 29.57 14.67
CA GLY A 383 -18.01 28.62 14.13
C GLY A 383 -19.43 29.18 14.01
N ARG A 384 -19.60 30.51 13.98
CA ARG A 384 -20.89 31.11 13.61
C ARG A 384 -21.12 30.94 12.11
N LEU A 385 -22.33 30.57 11.73
CA LEU A 385 -22.70 30.44 10.32
C LEU A 385 -22.88 31.82 9.72
N LYS A 386 -22.40 31.99 8.48
CA LYS A 386 -22.67 33.17 7.66
C LYS A 386 -23.39 32.69 6.41
N ASN A 387 -24.62 33.15 6.19
CA ASN A 387 -25.48 32.68 5.10
C ASN A 387 -25.55 31.14 5.10
N GLU A 388 -25.86 30.54 6.25
CA GLU A 388 -25.97 29.07 6.45
C GLU A 388 -24.68 28.28 6.17
N SER A 389 -23.56 28.98 5.96
CA SER A 389 -22.28 28.38 5.61
C SER A 389 -21.29 28.45 6.77
N LEU A 390 -20.62 27.33 7.06
CA LEU A 390 -19.46 27.31 7.94
C LEU A 390 -18.22 27.76 7.17
N ARG A 391 -17.41 28.64 7.76
CA ARG A 391 -16.19 29.13 7.12
C ARG A 391 -14.94 28.55 7.77
N ILE A 392 -14.07 28.00 6.92
CA ILE A 392 -12.83 27.36 7.32
C ILE A 392 -11.66 28.03 6.59
N ARG A 393 -10.51 28.15 7.26
CA ARG A 393 -9.27 28.62 6.66
C ARG A 393 -8.15 27.61 6.87
N ILE A 394 -7.54 27.16 5.77
CA ILE A 394 -6.32 26.35 5.81
C ILE A 394 -5.10 27.26 5.64
N ARG A 395 -4.09 27.06 6.49
CA ARG A 395 -2.86 27.85 6.48
C ARG A 395 -1.66 27.06 7.00
N LYS A 396 -0.46 27.58 6.77
CA LYS A 396 0.74 27.08 7.47
C LYS A 396 0.53 27.17 8.98
N CYS A 397 0.93 26.13 9.69
CA CYS A 397 0.94 26.12 11.14
C CYS A 397 1.96 27.14 11.67
N ARG A 398 1.64 27.78 12.79
CA ARG A 398 2.62 28.61 13.51
C ARG A 398 3.73 27.72 14.10
N PRO A 399 4.93 28.25 14.39
CA PRO A 399 6.07 27.44 14.82
C PRO A 399 5.81 26.49 15.99
N LYS A 400 4.94 26.87 16.94
CA LYS A 400 4.57 26.09 18.13
C LYS A 400 3.16 25.51 18.08
N GLU A 401 2.47 25.63 16.96
CA GLU A 401 1.10 25.15 16.82
C GLU A 401 1.08 23.67 16.42
N THR A 402 0.34 22.90 17.20
CA THR A 402 0.08 21.48 16.95
C THR A 402 -1.22 21.31 16.19
N ILE A 403 -1.28 20.25 15.38
CA ILE A 403 -2.52 19.81 14.73
C ILE A 403 -3.39 18.93 15.64
N THR A 404 -2.90 18.67 16.86
CA THR A 404 -3.61 18.01 17.95
C THR A 404 -4.31 19.05 18.82
N MET A 405 -5.33 18.61 19.56
CA MET A 405 -6.02 19.42 20.57
C MET A 405 -5.07 20.00 21.63
#